data_AF-A0A4U1BKJ2-F1
#
_entry.id   AF-A0A4U1BKJ2-F1
#
_cell.length_a   1.000
_cell.length_b   1.000
_cell.length_c   1.000
_cell.angle_alpha   90.00
_cell.angle_beta   90.00
_cell.angle_gamma   90.00
#
_symmetry.space_group_name_H-M   'P 1'
#
loop_
_entity.id
_entity.type
_entity.pdbx_description
1 polymer ?
#
loop_
_entity_poly.entity_id
_entity_poly.type
_entity_poly.pdbx_seq_one_letter_code
_entity_poly.pdbx_strand_id
1 'polypeptide(L)'
;MNSTTKWFAPLLLGLTLFGCGSSSSDSNETAYFQLYNASPNSPDLTITLTDSDDDEFTYSNISFPDASGYFSLETRHYDYTISWEDTNNDLIDIHQSSLDIIKDQLQLLVVTGDINVPQVAQYGIEIEDLDEDEYDDMFALRFLNINTTAQTLDVYIADIDETFEQAVLLTQVDHESLTDSVYLDIDDYKVFITKENDDEVLYESAEITFYSSTQYIIIARDNAGAGTSPLTLDRLTTSSGAIEYPDVTAEVKFNVYNALGLHELLPENCGVLDIDVHSLNIQFDINELAFGELSEQFIAEEGDYTLNFYDTATGTMIDNNHLFSLEADQNRTVFVYSREYEGDPDKDEQDWLEVHSLAVDHSQRQSIYDHKMATVNFVDEYSYVTYYFVLPNETIDTASYSVSVNFGSSKEVLLPNAEYLIYAVAEEYNTQLILDTIELTLDENSGEYFLLIEETPDTSSGFTMSHFLQ
;
A
#
# COMPACT_ATOMS: atom_id res chain seq x y z
N MET A 1 50.61 53.86 -19.82
CA MET A 1 49.74 53.51 -18.69
C MET A 1 48.65 52.65 -19.26
N ASN A 2 48.87 51.33 -19.16
CA ASN A 2 48.17 50.32 -19.94
C ASN A 2 46.81 50.02 -19.33
N SER A 3 45.77 50.26 -20.12
CA SER A 3 44.42 49.74 -19.92
C SER A 3 44.45 48.24 -20.20
N THR A 4 44.09 47.45 -19.19
CA THR A 4 43.93 46.00 -19.27
C THR A 4 42.55 45.68 -19.80
N THR A 5 42.46 45.29 -21.07
CA THR A 5 41.28 44.62 -21.63
C THR A 5 41.62 43.13 -21.72
N LYS A 6 41.14 42.32 -20.77
CA LYS A 6 41.21 40.86 -20.86
C LYS A 6 39.89 40.35 -21.43
N TRP A 7 40.03 39.70 -22.56
CA TRP A 7 38.99 39.03 -23.32
C TRP A 7 38.45 37.85 -22.51
N PHE A 8 37.12 37.80 -22.34
CA PHE A 8 36.40 36.64 -21.82
C PHE A 8 36.54 35.49 -22.82
N ALA A 9 37.26 34.44 -22.43
CA ALA A 9 37.15 33.12 -23.04
C ALA A 9 36.24 32.28 -22.13
N PRO A 10 35.10 31.75 -22.61
CA PRO A 10 34.29 30.86 -21.81
C PRO A 10 35.06 29.54 -21.62
N LEU A 11 35.40 29.23 -20.37
CA LEU A 11 35.88 27.92 -19.97
C LEU A 11 34.67 26.99 -20.01
N LEU A 12 34.57 26.22 -21.09
CA LEU A 12 33.61 25.14 -21.25
C LEU A 12 33.91 24.10 -20.16
N LEU A 13 33.11 24.06 -19.10
CA LEU A 13 33.13 22.98 -18.12
C LEU A 13 32.68 21.71 -18.85
N GLY A 14 33.63 20.84 -19.16
CA GLY A 14 33.34 19.51 -19.68
C GLY A 14 32.68 18.69 -18.59
N LEU A 15 31.37 18.50 -18.70
CA LEU A 15 30.67 17.38 -18.09
C LEU A 15 31.28 16.10 -18.67
N THR A 16 32.07 15.39 -17.87
CA THR A 16 32.40 13.99 -18.14
C THR A 16 31.13 13.20 -17.92
N LEU A 17 30.35 13.01 -18.98
CA LEU A 17 29.47 11.85 -19.08
C LEU A 17 30.35 10.62 -18.89
N PHE A 18 30.03 9.78 -17.90
CA PHE A 18 30.44 8.38 -17.92
C PHE A 18 29.76 7.75 -19.13
N GLY A 19 30.46 7.81 -20.27
CA GLY A 19 30.17 6.96 -21.41
C GLY A 19 30.57 5.55 -21.02
N CYS A 20 29.58 4.72 -20.71
CA CYS A 20 29.73 3.28 -20.77
C CYS A 20 29.90 2.91 -22.25
N GLY A 21 31.15 2.77 -22.66
CA GLY A 21 31.52 2.21 -23.94
C GLY A 21 32.27 0.92 -23.70
N SER A 22 31.58 -0.22 -23.92
CA SER A 22 32.25 -1.44 -24.35
C SER A 22 31.39 -2.15 -25.38
N SER A 23 31.88 -2.07 -26.61
CA SER A 23 31.50 -2.86 -27.77
C SER A 23 32.00 -4.30 -27.63
N SER A 24 31.10 -5.27 -27.72
CA SER A 24 31.28 -6.53 -28.46
C SER A 24 30.03 -7.41 -28.26
N SER A 25 29.44 -7.81 -29.37
CA SER A 25 28.34 -8.77 -29.49
C SER A 25 28.60 -10.07 -28.75
N ASP A 26 27.79 -10.35 -27.73
CA ASP A 26 27.32 -11.69 -27.32
C ASP A 26 25.99 -11.50 -26.59
N SER A 27 24.89 -11.50 -27.35
CA SER A 27 23.51 -11.46 -26.85
C SER A 27 23.04 -12.87 -26.49
N ASN A 28 23.67 -13.54 -25.50
CA ASN A 28 23.47 -14.99 -25.37
C ASN A 28 23.57 -15.61 -23.97
N GLU A 29 23.44 -14.89 -22.86
CA GLU A 29 23.30 -15.49 -21.51
C GLU A 29 22.35 -14.68 -20.60
N THR A 30 21.19 -14.26 -21.14
CA THR A 30 20.16 -13.55 -20.36
C THR A 30 19.37 -14.52 -19.51
N ALA A 31 19.46 -14.35 -18.19
CA ALA A 31 18.63 -15.02 -17.20
C ALA A 31 18.16 -14.01 -16.17
N TYR A 32 17.02 -14.28 -15.55
CA TYR A 32 16.35 -13.34 -14.66
C TYR A 32 15.93 -13.97 -13.35
N PHE A 33 15.74 -13.12 -12.34
CA PHE A 33 15.34 -13.50 -11.01
C PHE A 33 14.29 -12.51 -10.47
N GLN A 34 13.32 -13.04 -9.74
CA GLN A 34 12.34 -12.25 -8.99
C GLN A 34 11.90 -13.02 -7.74
N LEU A 35 11.62 -12.32 -6.66
CA LEU A 35 10.95 -12.87 -5.47
C LEU A 35 9.59 -12.22 -5.33
N TYR A 36 8.55 -13.01 -5.06
CA TYR A 36 7.22 -12.54 -4.72
C TYR A 36 6.88 -12.97 -3.29
N ASN A 37 6.52 -12.00 -2.46
CA ASN A 37 6.20 -12.21 -1.05
C ASN A 37 4.68 -12.32 -0.86
N ALA A 38 4.19 -13.54 -0.68
CA ALA A 38 2.79 -13.83 -0.40
C ALA A 38 2.58 -14.32 1.06
N SER A 39 3.53 -14.03 1.96
CA SER A 39 3.40 -14.37 3.38
C SER A 39 2.75 -13.20 4.12
N PRO A 40 1.47 -13.31 4.54
CA PRO A 40 0.69 -12.18 5.09
C PRO A 40 1.24 -11.65 6.41
N ASN A 41 1.92 -12.52 7.17
CA ASN A 41 2.50 -12.19 8.46
C ASN A 41 4.00 -11.87 8.41
N SER A 42 4.57 -11.77 7.21
CA SER A 42 5.95 -11.36 7.02
C SER A 42 6.16 -9.85 7.23
N PRO A 43 7.36 -9.44 7.71
CA PRO A 43 7.81 -8.07 7.54
C PRO A 43 8.26 -7.86 6.09
N ASP A 44 8.78 -6.67 5.79
CA ASP A 44 9.41 -6.42 4.51
C ASP A 44 10.65 -7.33 4.34
N LEU A 45 10.63 -8.16 3.30
CA LEU A 45 11.70 -9.14 3.08
C LEU A 45 12.89 -8.53 2.37
N THR A 46 14.06 -9.07 2.71
CA THR A 46 15.32 -8.90 1.99
C THR A 46 15.78 -10.26 1.50
N ILE A 47 16.28 -10.32 0.27
CA ILE A 47 16.96 -11.50 -0.27
C ILE A 47 18.37 -11.15 -0.67
N THR A 48 19.32 -11.95 -0.20
CA THR A 48 20.73 -11.91 -0.60
C THR A 48 21.06 -13.17 -1.37
N LEU A 49 21.56 -13.01 -2.60
CA LEU A 49 22.08 -14.07 -3.45
C LEU A 49 23.60 -14.02 -3.42
N THR A 50 24.25 -15.15 -3.15
CA THR A 50 25.71 -15.29 -3.15
C THR A 50 26.12 -16.29 -4.22
N ASP A 51 26.97 -15.85 -5.14
CA ASP A 51 27.42 -16.69 -6.23
C ASP A 51 28.66 -17.54 -5.88
N SER A 52 29.10 -18.38 -6.81
CA SER A 52 30.25 -19.26 -6.59
C SER A 52 31.60 -18.56 -6.45
N ASP A 53 31.68 -17.27 -6.78
CA ASP A 53 32.87 -16.41 -6.62
C ASP A 53 32.81 -15.58 -5.32
N ASP A 54 31.83 -15.85 -4.44
CA ASP A 54 31.50 -15.13 -3.19
C ASP A 54 31.02 -13.67 -3.42
N ASP A 55 30.49 -13.35 -4.61
CA ASP A 55 29.86 -12.05 -4.87
C ASP A 55 28.40 -12.04 -4.36
N GLU A 56 28.02 -10.99 -3.62
CA GLU A 56 26.69 -10.85 -3.00
C GLU A 56 25.81 -9.82 -3.72
N PHE A 57 24.55 -10.19 -3.95
CA PHE A 57 23.50 -9.34 -4.53
C PHE A 57 22.31 -9.28 -3.57
N THR A 58 22.05 -8.10 -2.99
CA THR A 58 20.99 -7.91 -2.00
C THR A 58 19.86 -7.04 -2.55
N TYR A 59 18.62 -7.51 -2.36
CA TYR A 59 17.39 -6.81 -2.74
C TYR A 59 16.46 -6.76 -1.54
N SER A 60 16.01 -5.56 -1.17
CA SER A 60 15.24 -5.29 0.05
C SER A 60 13.88 -4.66 -0.24
N ASN A 61 13.08 -4.43 0.81
CA ASN A 61 11.75 -3.79 0.76
C ASN A 61 10.73 -4.57 -0.07
N ILE A 62 10.73 -5.89 0.06
CA ILE A 62 9.76 -6.76 -0.61
C ILE A 62 8.62 -7.04 0.37
N SER A 63 7.67 -6.11 0.43
CA SER A 63 6.51 -6.17 1.33
C SER A 63 5.50 -7.23 0.87
N PHE A 64 4.57 -7.60 1.74
CA PHE A 64 3.39 -8.37 1.36
C PHE A 64 2.28 -7.43 0.86
N PRO A 65 1.52 -7.78 -0.20
CA PRO A 65 1.72 -8.88 -1.16
C PRO A 65 2.45 -8.39 -2.44
N ASP A 66 3.75 -8.11 -2.35
CA ASP A 66 4.51 -7.46 -3.44
C ASP A 66 5.68 -8.31 -3.95
N ALA A 67 6.23 -7.93 -5.10
CA ALA A 67 7.39 -8.56 -5.72
C ALA A 67 8.60 -7.63 -5.76
N SER A 68 9.77 -8.25 -5.75
CA SER A 68 11.03 -7.58 -6.04
C SER A 68 11.05 -7.03 -7.47
N GLY A 69 12.14 -6.33 -7.80
CA GLY A 69 12.49 -6.06 -9.20
C GLY A 69 12.69 -7.34 -10.02
N TYR A 70 12.68 -7.16 -11.34
CA TYR A 70 13.05 -8.17 -12.32
C TYR A 70 14.54 -8.04 -12.64
N PHE A 71 15.38 -8.87 -12.01
CA PHE A 71 16.83 -8.69 -12.01
C PHE A 71 17.52 -9.62 -13.00
N SER A 72 18.41 -9.07 -13.83
CA SER A 72 19.28 -9.89 -14.69
C SER A 72 20.48 -10.38 -13.89
N LEU A 73 20.71 -11.69 -13.93
CA LEU A 73 21.82 -12.35 -13.23
C LEU A 73 22.58 -13.26 -14.20
N GLU A 74 23.83 -13.57 -13.84
CA GLU A 74 24.64 -14.49 -14.64
C GLU A 74 24.17 -15.94 -14.45
N THR A 75 24.34 -16.78 -15.47
CA THR A 75 23.87 -18.16 -15.43
C THR A 75 24.83 -19.04 -14.64
N ARG A 76 24.52 -19.28 -13.37
CA ARG A 76 25.34 -20.07 -12.44
C ARG A 76 24.51 -20.47 -11.20
N HIS A 77 25.16 -21.19 -10.30
CA HIS A 77 24.61 -21.55 -8.99
C HIS A 77 24.69 -20.36 -8.03
N TYR A 78 23.63 -20.13 -7.26
CA TYR A 78 23.57 -19.16 -6.18
C TYR A 78 23.06 -19.82 -4.91
N ASP A 79 23.75 -19.58 -3.80
CA ASP A 79 23.15 -19.72 -2.48
C ASP A 79 22.30 -18.47 -2.22
N TYR A 80 21.16 -18.61 -1.54
CA TYR A 80 20.33 -17.47 -1.18
C TYR A 80 19.88 -17.51 0.27
N THR A 81 19.73 -16.32 0.82
CA THR A 81 19.22 -16.07 2.16
C THR A 81 18.07 -15.08 2.07
N ILE A 82 16.91 -15.46 2.60
CA ILE A 82 15.80 -14.57 2.85
C ILE A 82 15.91 -14.12 4.31
N SER A 83 15.92 -12.81 4.52
CA SER A 83 16.05 -12.16 5.81
C SER A 83 15.05 -11.01 5.94
N TRP A 84 14.97 -10.45 7.13
CA TRP A 84 14.33 -9.15 7.38
C TRP A 84 15.29 -8.27 8.17
N GLU A 85 15.10 -6.95 8.09
CA GLU A 85 15.95 -5.99 8.79
C GLU A 85 15.34 -5.64 10.15
N ASP A 86 16.09 -5.86 11.23
CA ASP A 86 15.65 -5.51 12.59
C ASP A 86 15.79 -4.01 12.89
N THR A 87 15.40 -3.62 14.10
CA THR A 87 15.44 -2.22 14.55
C THR A 87 16.85 -1.62 14.61
N ASN A 88 17.90 -2.45 14.59
CA ASN A 88 19.31 -2.05 14.63
C ASN A 88 19.95 -2.05 13.24
N ASN A 89 19.15 -2.24 12.18
CA ASN A 89 19.60 -2.46 10.81
C ASN A 89 20.44 -3.75 10.66
N ASP A 90 20.25 -4.73 11.55
CA ASP A 90 20.85 -6.06 11.41
C ASP A 90 19.90 -6.97 10.62
N LEU A 91 20.43 -7.66 9.61
CA LEU A 91 19.66 -8.66 8.86
C LEU A 91 19.52 -9.94 9.68
N ILE A 92 18.28 -10.38 9.86
CA ILE A 92 17.92 -11.61 10.55
C ILE A 92 17.46 -12.64 9.53
N ASP A 93 18.24 -13.70 9.37
CA ASP A 93 17.96 -14.77 8.43
C ASP A 93 16.72 -15.57 8.84
N ILE A 94 15.80 -15.75 7.88
CA ILE A 94 14.56 -16.51 8.02
C ILE A 94 14.68 -17.85 7.29
N HIS A 95 15.26 -17.83 6.09
CA HIS A 95 15.38 -19.02 5.25
C HIS A 95 16.68 -18.98 4.44
N GLN A 96 17.31 -20.13 4.28
CA GLN A 96 18.51 -20.29 3.45
C GLN A 96 18.36 -21.53 2.56
N SER A 97 18.70 -21.40 1.30
CA SER A 97 18.75 -22.51 0.34
C SER A 97 19.63 -22.12 -0.84
N SER A 98 19.47 -22.79 -1.97
CA SER A 98 20.15 -22.45 -3.21
C SER A 98 19.25 -22.65 -4.43
N LEU A 99 19.64 -22.04 -5.54
CA LEU A 99 18.98 -22.15 -6.83
C LEU A 99 20.01 -22.03 -7.96
N ASP A 100 19.65 -22.53 -9.14
CA ASP A 100 20.42 -22.31 -10.36
C ASP A 100 19.76 -21.23 -11.20
N ILE A 101 20.50 -20.18 -11.55
CA ILE A 101 20.07 -19.21 -12.56
C ILE A 101 20.38 -19.81 -13.92
N ILE A 102 19.32 -20.10 -14.68
CA ILE A 102 19.39 -20.82 -15.95
C ILE A 102 19.16 -19.85 -17.11
N LYS A 103 19.98 -19.99 -18.15
CA LYS A 103 19.85 -19.21 -19.39
C LYS A 103 18.44 -19.28 -19.95
N ASP A 104 17.94 -18.14 -20.45
CA ASP A 104 16.64 -17.98 -21.09
C ASP A 104 15.47 -18.34 -20.15
N GLN A 105 15.69 -18.22 -18.83
CA GLN A 105 14.66 -18.40 -17.81
C GLN A 105 14.58 -17.24 -16.82
N LEU A 106 13.36 -16.97 -16.34
CA LEU A 106 13.09 -16.33 -15.06
C LEU A 106 13.08 -17.40 -13.97
N GLN A 107 13.89 -17.22 -12.92
CA GLN A 107 13.75 -17.93 -11.66
C GLN A 107 12.88 -17.09 -10.71
N LEU A 108 11.64 -17.52 -10.51
CA LEU A 108 10.69 -16.90 -9.58
C LEU A 108 10.70 -17.65 -8.25
N LEU A 109 11.02 -16.95 -7.16
CA LEU A 109 10.80 -17.42 -5.80
C LEU A 109 9.47 -16.91 -5.29
N VAL A 110 8.68 -17.78 -4.68
CA VAL A 110 7.41 -17.41 -4.04
C VAL A 110 7.45 -17.82 -2.59
N VAL A 111 7.32 -16.84 -1.69
CA VAL A 111 7.31 -17.04 -0.24
C VAL A 111 5.87 -17.08 0.24
N THR A 112 5.44 -18.19 0.84
CA THR A 112 4.08 -18.40 1.35
C THR A 112 4.10 -18.93 2.80
N GLY A 113 2.92 -18.98 3.41
CA GLY A 113 2.73 -19.53 4.75
C GLY A 113 3.16 -18.58 5.87
N ASP A 114 3.25 -19.12 7.08
CA ASP A 114 3.72 -18.39 8.27
C ASP A 114 5.21 -18.12 8.15
N ILE A 115 5.60 -16.85 8.24
CA ILE A 115 7.00 -16.42 8.10
C ILE A 115 7.96 -17.05 9.12
N ASN A 116 7.50 -17.55 10.28
CA ASN A 116 8.36 -18.29 11.21
C ASN A 116 8.78 -19.67 10.68
N VAL A 117 8.01 -20.23 9.75
CA VAL A 117 8.28 -21.50 9.07
C VAL A 117 7.91 -21.33 7.59
N PRO A 118 8.64 -20.48 6.85
CA PRO A 118 8.22 -20.07 5.53
C PRO A 118 8.28 -21.23 4.55
N GLN A 119 7.34 -21.26 3.63
CA GLN A 119 7.37 -22.13 2.48
C GLN A 119 7.92 -21.32 1.30
N VAL A 120 8.98 -21.82 0.67
CA VAL A 120 9.63 -21.14 -0.46
C VAL A 120 9.58 -22.07 -1.67
N ALA A 121 8.72 -21.73 -2.63
CA ALA A 121 8.62 -22.43 -3.89
C ALA A 121 9.52 -21.76 -4.93
N GLN A 122 10.12 -22.56 -5.81
CA GLN A 122 10.98 -22.09 -6.90
C GLN A 122 10.38 -22.49 -8.24
N TYR A 123 10.21 -21.53 -9.14
CA TYR A 123 9.67 -21.76 -10.48
C TYR A 123 10.67 -21.27 -11.53
N GLY A 124 11.16 -22.19 -12.35
CA GLY A 124 11.95 -21.88 -13.55
C GLY A 124 11.01 -21.70 -14.74
N ILE A 125 10.95 -20.48 -15.26
CA ILE A 125 9.99 -20.07 -16.27
C ILE A 125 10.76 -19.70 -17.53
N GLU A 126 10.52 -20.41 -18.63
CA GLU A 126 11.11 -20.09 -19.93
C GLU A 126 10.64 -18.69 -20.38
N ILE A 127 11.58 -17.91 -20.91
CA ILE A 127 11.29 -16.60 -21.49
C ILE A 127 10.72 -16.81 -22.88
N GLU A 128 9.53 -16.27 -23.12
CA GLU A 128 8.85 -16.35 -24.41
C GLU A 128 9.49 -15.41 -25.44
N ASP A 129 9.83 -15.92 -26.62
CA ASP A 129 10.25 -15.09 -27.77
C ASP A 129 9.00 -14.62 -28.52
N LEU A 130 8.47 -13.47 -28.09
CA LEU A 130 7.26 -12.88 -28.65
C LEU A 130 7.52 -11.97 -29.87
N ASP A 131 8.77 -11.87 -30.33
CA ASP A 131 9.13 -11.12 -31.54
C ASP A 131 8.89 -11.94 -32.83
N GLU A 132 8.50 -13.22 -32.73
CA GLU A 132 8.19 -14.06 -33.89
C GLU A 132 6.86 -13.66 -34.56
N ASP A 133 6.80 -13.76 -35.90
CA ASP A 133 5.61 -13.41 -36.70
C ASP A 133 4.32 -14.15 -36.27
N GLU A 134 4.41 -15.28 -35.55
CA GLU A 134 3.25 -16.04 -35.04
C GLU A 134 2.64 -15.42 -33.78
N TYR A 135 3.39 -14.59 -33.04
CA TYR A 135 2.97 -13.92 -31.81
C TYR A 135 2.85 -12.40 -31.96
N ASP A 136 2.84 -11.91 -33.22
CA ASP A 136 2.66 -10.49 -33.52
C ASP A 136 1.37 -9.98 -32.86
N ASP A 137 1.47 -8.88 -32.13
CA ASP A 137 0.40 -8.31 -31.29
C ASP A 137 -0.20 -9.25 -30.21
N MET A 138 0.54 -10.28 -29.76
CA MET A 138 0.14 -11.17 -28.66
C MET A 138 1.00 -10.99 -27.41
N PHE A 139 0.45 -11.36 -26.26
CA PHE A 139 1.18 -11.51 -25.01
C PHE A 139 1.10 -12.96 -24.50
N ALA A 140 2.05 -13.35 -23.65
CA ALA A 140 2.03 -14.65 -22.98
C ALA A 140 1.55 -14.52 -21.54
N LEU A 141 0.70 -15.44 -21.10
CA LEU A 141 0.11 -15.45 -19.77
C LEU A 141 0.31 -16.81 -19.10
N ARG A 142 0.71 -16.81 -17.83
CA ARG A 142 0.74 -18.00 -16.97
C ARG A 142 -0.03 -17.73 -15.69
N PHE A 143 -0.61 -18.78 -15.12
CA PHE A 143 -1.31 -18.71 -13.85
C PHE A 143 -0.59 -19.53 -12.79
N LEU A 144 -0.48 -18.98 -11.60
CA LEU A 144 0.03 -19.65 -10.41
C LEU A 144 -1.06 -19.62 -9.33
N ASN A 145 -1.40 -20.78 -8.77
CA ASN A 145 -2.33 -20.86 -7.64
C ASN A 145 -1.55 -21.08 -6.34
N ILE A 146 -1.63 -20.13 -5.42
CA ILE A 146 -1.14 -20.24 -4.03
C ILE A 146 -2.27 -20.03 -3.01
N ASN A 147 -3.53 -20.06 -3.44
CA ASN A 147 -4.67 -19.98 -2.54
C ASN A 147 -4.74 -21.22 -1.65
N THR A 148 -4.84 -21.03 -0.34
CA THR A 148 -4.74 -22.16 0.61
C THR A 148 -6.02 -22.98 0.70
N THR A 149 -7.15 -22.46 0.20
CA THR A 149 -8.46 -23.09 0.30
C THR A 149 -8.86 -23.86 -0.96
N ALA A 150 -8.46 -23.40 -2.14
CA ALA A 150 -8.85 -23.95 -3.43
C ALA A 150 -7.71 -24.75 -4.07
N GLN A 151 -7.85 -26.08 -4.08
CA GLN A 151 -6.81 -27.00 -4.55
C GLN A 151 -6.57 -26.93 -6.07
N THR A 152 -7.62 -26.75 -6.85
CA THR A 152 -7.55 -26.62 -8.31
C THR A 152 -8.55 -25.55 -8.73
N LEU A 153 -8.09 -24.61 -9.54
CA LEU A 153 -8.89 -23.49 -10.05
C LEU A 153 -9.08 -23.64 -11.56
N ASP A 154 -10.32 -23.44 -12.01
CA ASP A 154 -10.63 -23.26 -13.43
C ASP A 154 -10.58 -21.76 -13.72
N VAL A 155 -9.76 -21.36 -14.70
CA VAL A 155 -9.54 -19.96 -15.07
C VAL A 155 -10.22 -19.69 -16.40
N TYR A 156 -11.15 -18.75 -16.40
CA TYR A 156 -11.87 -18.31 -17.58
C TYR A 156 -11.49 -16.88 -17.93
N ILE A 157 -11.52 -16.56 -19.22
CA ILE A 157 -11.28 -15.21 -19.72
C ILE A 157 -12.43 -14.78 -20.64
N ALA A 158 -12.77 -13.50 -20.62
CA ALA A 158 -13.77 -12.90 -21.50
C ALA A 158 -13.37 -11.47 -21.89
N ASP A 159 -13.97 -10.96 -22.96
CA ASP A 159 -13.86 -9.54 -23.31
C ASP A 159 -14.57 -8.68 -22.24
N ILE A 160 -14.22 -7.40 -22.13
CA ILE A 160 -14.71 -6.52 -21.05
C ILE A 160 -16.23 -6.34 -20.99
N ASP A 161 -16.95 -6.51 -22.11
CA ASP A 161 -18.41 -6.37 -22.20
C ASP A 161 -19.16 -7.71 -22.06
N GLU A 162 -18.44 -8.81 -21.86
CA GLU A 162 -18.98 -10.15 -21.71
C GLU A 162 -19.20 -10.56 -20.24
N THR A 163 -20.14 -11.50 -20.04
CA THR A 163 -20.41 -12.11 -18.73
C THR A 163 -19.74 -13.48 -18.60
N PHE A 164 -19.76 -14.06 -17.39
CA PHE A 164 -19.21 -15.40 -17.15
C PHE A 164 -19.78 -16.48 -18.10
N GLU A 165 -21.06 -16.40 -18.49
CA GLU A 165 -21.66 -17.36 -19.42
C GLU A 165 -21.09 -17.31 -20.85
N GLN A 166 -20.40 -16.23 -21.19
CA GLN A 166 -19.69 -16.05 -22.46
C GLN A 166 -18.19 -16.33 -22.32
N ALA A 167 -17.66 -16.34 -21.10
CA ALA A 167 -16.26 -16.56 -20.82
C ALA A 167 -15.80 -17.95 -21.31
N VAL A 168 -14.55 -17.99 -21.79
CA VAL A 168 -13.93 -19.21 -22.30
C VAL A 168 -12.97 -19.75 -21.25
N LEU A 169 -13.07 -21.05 -20.96
CA LEU A 169 -12.09 -21.73 -20.11
C LEU A 169 -10.72 -21.64 -20.78
N LEU A 170 -9.80 -20.93 -20.15
CA LEU A 170 -8.47 -20.66 -20.64
C LEU A 170 -7.49 -21.75 -20.18
N THR A 171 -7.52 -22.08 -18.88
CA THR A 171 -6.63 -23.09 -18.28
C THR A 171 -7.18 -23.60 -16.94
N GLN A 172 -6.54 -24.63 -16.41
CA GLN A 172 -6.75 -25.12 -15.04
C GLN A 172 -5.42 -25.07 -14.30
N VAL A 173 -5.42 -24.66 -13.04
CA VAL A 173 -4.21 -24.50 -12.23
C VAL A 173 -4.35 -25.16 -10.86
N ASP A 174 -3.48 -26.14 -10.61
CA ASP A 174 -3.38 -26.81 -9.31
C ASP A 174 -2.62 -25.94 -8.30
N HIS A 175 -2.87 -26.16 -7.01
CA HIS A 175 -2.19 -25.50 -5.91
C HIS A 175 -0.67 -25.71 -5.99
N GLU A 176 0.08 -24.64 -5.75
CA GLU A 176 1.54 -24.54 -5.88
C GLU A 176 2.07 -24.93 -7.27
N SER A 177 1.23 -24.85 -8.30
CA SER A 177 1.60 -25.17 -9.68
C SER A 177 1.47 -23.95 -10.57
N LEU A 178 2.40 -23.82 -11.52
CA LEU A 178 2.38 -22.81 -12.58
C LEU A 178 1.93 -23.47 -13.88
N THR A 179 1.04 -22.82 -14.63
CA THR A 179 0.59 -23.33 -15.93
C THR A 179 1.65 -23.18 -17.02
N ASP A 180 1.44 -23.89 -18.12
CA ASP A 180 2.04 -23.52 -19.41
C ASP A 180 1.55 -22.14 -19.87
N SER A 181 2.30 -21.51 -20.78
CA SER A 181 1.92 -20.24 -21.39
C SER A 181 0.68 -20.41 -22.26
N VAL A 182 -0.25 -19.48 -22.10
CA VAL A 182 -1.33 -19.23 -23.07
C VAL A 182 -1.04 -17.90 -23.76
N TYR A 183 -1.31 -17.82 -25.06
CA TYR A 183 -1.07 -16.62 -25.85
C TYR A 183 -2.40 -15.99 -26.23
N LEU A 184 -2.53 -14.69 -26.00
CA LEU A 184 -3.74 -13.91 -26.24
C LEU A 184 -3.38 -12.62 -26.97
N ASP A 185 -4.31 -12.09 -27.75
CA ASP A 185 -4.15 -10.80 -28.42
C ASP A 185 -4.07 -9.68 -27.38
N ILE A 186 -3.22 -8.68 -27.60
CA ILE A 186 -3.12 -7.47 -26.77
C ILE A 186 -4.48 -6.76 -26.77
N ASP A 187 -5.16 -6.79 -25.62
CA ASP A 187 -6.46 -6.15 -25.40
C ASP A 187 -6.74 -6.03 -23.88
N ASP A 188 -7.93 -5.56 -23.57
CA ASP A 188 -8.50 -5.52 -22.23
C ASP A 188 -9.38 -6.76 -21.97
N TYR A 189 -9.19 -7.42 -20.82
CA TYR A 189 -9.92 -8.64 -20.48
C TYR A 189 -10.47 -8.63 -19.07
N LYS A 190 -11.45 -9.50 -18.82
CA LYS A 190 -11.86 -9.94 -17.48
C LYS A 190 -11.45 -11.39 -17.24
N VAL A 191 -11.03 -11.67 -16.01
CA VAL A 191 -10.71 -13.00 -15.54
C VAL A 191 -11.79 -13.45 -14.55
N PHE A 192 -12.30 -14.66 -14.75
CA PHE A 192 -13.20 -15.32 -13.81
C PHE A 192 -12.56 -16.61 -13.30
N ILE A 193 -12.80 -16.93 -12.03
CA ILE A 193 -12.28 -18.15 -11.43
C ILE A 193 -13.43 -18.95 -10.80
N THR A 194 -13.44 -20.25 -11.07
CA THR A 194 -14.30 -21.22 -10.38
C THR A 194 -13.46 -22.35 -9.78
N LYS A 195 -14.10 -23.22 -8.99
CA LYS A 195 -13.49 -24.50 -8.62
C LYS A 195 -13.53 -25.45 -9.81
N GLU A 196 -12.61 -26.41 -9.81
CA GLU A 196 -12.58 -27.47 -10.82
C GLU A 196 -13.96 -28.15 -11.00
N ASN A 197 -14.48 -28.11 -12.23
CA ASN A 197 -15.78 -28.67 -12.60
C ASN A 197 -16.98 -28.06 -11.84
N ASP A 198 -16.86 -26.80 -11.40
CA ASP A 198 -17.92 -26.01 -10.77
C ASP A 198 -18.28 -24.80 -11.63
N ASP A 199 -19.55 -24.40 -11.58
CA ASP A 199 -20.11 -23.24 -12.30
C ASP A 199 -20.28 -22.02 -11.36
N GLU A 200 -19.95 -22.15 -10.07
CA GLU A 200 -19.95 -21.05 -9.11
C GLU A 200 -18.69 -20.17 -9.29
N VAL A 201 -18.90 -18.92 -9.70
CA VAL A 201 -17.85 -17.88 -9.77
C VAL A 201 -17.41 -17.54 -8.35
N LEU A 202 -16.14 -17.79 -8.07
CA LEU A 202 -15.49 -17.44 -6.80
C LEU A 202 -14.82 -16.05 -6.84
N TYR A 203 -14.54 -15.55 -8.05
CA TYR A 203 -13.82 -14.30 -8.27
C TYR A 203 -14.11 -13.79 -9.69
N GLU A 204 -14.35 -12.48 -9.80
CA GLU A 204 -14.36 -11.73 -11.06
C GLU A 204 -13.38 -10.56 -10.94
N SER A 205 -12.46 -10.40 -11.89
CA SER A 205 -11.57 -9.24 -11.91
C SER A 205 -12.28 -8.00 -12.46
N ALA A 206 -11.75 -6.83 -12.09
CA ALA A 206 -11.96 -5.64 -12.90
C ALA A 206 -11.30 -5.80 -14.28
N GLU A 207 -11.39 -4.77 -15.11
CA GLU A 207 -10.67 -4.73 -16.39
C GLU A 207 -9.15 -4.87 -16.16
N ILE A 208 -8.55 -5.86 -16.83
CA ILE A 208 -7.11 -6.06 -16.86
C ILE A 208 -6.60 -5.71 -18.25
N THR A 209 -5.94 -4.56 -18.37
CA THR A 209 -5.32 -4.10 -19.62
C THR A 209 -3.96 -4.76 -19.85
N PHE A 210 -3.79 -5.37 -21.03
CA PHE A 210 -2.51 -5.87 -21.52
C PHE A 210 -2.11 -5.05 -22.76
N TYR A 211 -1.14 -4.13 -22.61
CA TYR A 211 -0.81 -3.12 -23.62
C TYR A 211 0.48 -3.42 -24.42
N SER A 212 1.16 -4.53 -24.13
CA SER A 212 2.45 -4.86 -24.74
C SER A 212 2.62 -6.35 -24.94
N SER A 213 3.33 -6.71 -26.00
CA SER A 213 3.80 -8.07 -26.26
C SER A 213 4.91 -8.40 -25.26
N THR A 214 4.52 -8.95 -24.11
CA THR A 214 5.42 -9.39 -23.04
C THR A 214 4.79 -10.58 -22.32
N GLN A 215 5.53 -11.15 -21.38
CA GLN A 215 5.09 -12.25 -20.57
C GLN A 215 4.58 -11.76 -19.21
N TYR A 216 3.43 -12.29 -18.80
CA TYR A 216 2.74 -11.98 -17.55
C TYR A 216 2.52 -13.24 -16.72
N ILE A 217 2.58 -13.08 -15.40
CA ILE A 217 2.21 -14.13 -14.45
C ILE A 217 1.08 -13.60 -13.59
N ILE A 218 -0.04 -14.31 -13.55
CA ILE A 218 -1.17 -14.02 -12.67
C ILE A 218 -1.12 -15.00 -11.52
N ILE A 219 -1.04 -14.48 -10.30
CA ILE A 219 -0.95 -15.26 -9.07
C ILE A 219 -2.29 -15.16 -8.36
N ALA A 220 -2.95 -16.29 -8.16
CA ALA A 220 -4.14 -16.39 -7.33
C ALA A 220 -3.75 -16.71 -5.89
N ARG A 221 -4.04 -15.79 -4.96
CA ARG A 221 -3.75 -15.93 -3.53
C ARG A 221 -5.02 -15.81 -2.68
N ASP A 222 -4.90 -16.09 -1.39
CA ASP A 222 -5.96 -15.78 -0.43
C ASP A 222 -6.20 -14.26 -0.38
N ASN A 223 -7.47 -13.87 -0.23
CA ASN A 223 -7.82 -12.48 -0.02
C ASN A 223 -7.40 -12.02 1.39
N ALA A 224 -6.74 -10.86 1.46
CA ALA A 224 -6.34 -10.20 2.70
C ALA A 224 -7.07 -8.85 2.93
N GLY A 225 -7.91 -8.43 1.99
CA GLY A 225 -8.66 -7.18 2.07
C GLY A 225 -9.96 -7.28 2.88
N ALA A 226 -10.84 -6.31 2.65
CA ALA A 226 -12.04 -6.10 3.45
C ALA A 226 -13.11 -7.18 3.24
N GLY A 227 -13.19 -7.72 2.03
CA GLY A 227 -14.26 -8.55 1.54
C GLY A 227 -14.16 -10.00 1.97
N THR A 228 -15.25 -10.73 1.73
CA THR A 228 -15.34 -12.18 1.98
C THR A 228 -14.98 -13.02 0.77
N SER A 229 -14.56 -12.40 -0.35
CA SER A 229 -14.07 -13.12 -1.52
C SER A 229 -12.89 -14.01 -1.09
N PRO A 230 -12.84 -15.28 -1.55
CA PRO A 230 -11.77 -16.20 -1.14
C PRO A 230 -10.43 -15.87 -1.79
N LEU A 231 -10.42 -15.09 -2.87
CA LEU A 231 -9.30 -14.96 -3.80
C LEU A 231 -9.03 -13.49 -4.13
N THR A 232 -7.76 -13.19 -4.34
CA THR A 232 -7.30 -11.97 -5.02
C THR A 232 -6.25 -12.35 -6.06
N LEU A 233 -6.20 -11.63 -7.17
CA LEU A 233 -5.22 -11.86 -8.23
C LEU A 233 -4.13 -10.79 -8.20
N ASP A 234 -2.88 -11.23 -8.28
CA ASP A 234 -1.74 -10.31 -8.44
C ASP A 234 -1.06 -10.58 -9.79
N ARG A 235 -0.77 -9.52 -10.53
CA ARG A 235 -0.05 -9.61 -11.80
C ARG A 235 1.40 -9.22 -11.63
N LEU A 236 2.30 -10.14 -11.98
CA LEU A 236 3.72 -9.88 -12.14
C LEU A 236 4.06 -9.67 -13.62
N THR A 237 5.04 -8.80 -13.85
CA THR A 237 5.61 -8.53 -15.18
C THR A 237 7.13 -8.47 -15.10
N THR A 238 7.80 -8.15 -16.20
CA THR A 238 9.25 -7.88 -16.23
C THR A 238 9.64 -6.54 -15.58
N SER A 239 8.81 -6.00 -14.68
CA SER A 239 9.03 -4.77 -13.90
C SER A 239 9.20 -5.09 -12.42
N SER A 240 9.39 -4.04 -11.61
CA SER A 240 9.27 -4.15 -10.16
C SER A 240 7.81 -4.20 -9.74
N GLY A 241 7.56 -4.95 -8.67
CA GLY A 241 6.28 -4.99 -7.96
C GLY A 241 5.22 -5.88 -8.61
N ALA A 242 4.15 -6.09 -7.85
CA ALA A 242 2.92 -6.73 -8.24
C ALA A 242 1.80 -5.70 -8.41
N ILE A 243 0.86 -5.97 -9.31
CA ILE A 243 -0.38 -5.20 -9.42
C ILE A 243 -1.52 -6.08 -8.93
N GLU A 244 -2.15 -5.67 -7.84
CA GLU A 244 -3.30 -6.35 -7.25
C GLU A 244 -4.59 -6.06 -8.03
N TYR A 245 -5.41 -7.09 -8.16
CA TYR A 245 -6.74 -7.08 -8.76
C TYR A 245 -7.70 -7.78 -7.78
N PRO A 246 -8.39 -7.01 -6.92
CA PRO A 246 -9.41 -7.56 -6.04
C PRO A 246 -10.60 -8.10 -6.84
N ASP A 247 -11.42 -8.93 -6.20
CA ASP A 247 -12.70 -9.36 -6.75
C ASP A 247 -13.65 -8.17 -6.82
N VAL A 248 -14.22 -7.86 -7.98
CA VAL A 248 -15.18 -6.75 -8.14
C VAL A 248 -16.46 -6.92 -7.34
N THR A 249 -16.73 -8.15 -6.89
CA THR A 249 -17.87 -8.47 -6.02
C THR A 249 -17.50 -8.45 -4.54
N ALA A 250 -16.23 -8.20 -4.19
CA ALA A 250 -15.79 -8.10 -2.81
C ALA A 250 -16.47 -6.95 -2.09
N GLU A 251 -16.97 -7.25 -0.90
CA GLU A 251 -17.54 -6.26 0.01
C GLU A 251 -16.49 -5.20 0.36
N VAL A 252 -16.89 -3.94 0.32
CA VAL A 252 -16.08 -2.82 0.82
C VAL A 252 -16.55 -2.45 2.22
N LYS A 253 -15.65 -1.93 3.04
CA LYS A 253 -15.94 -1.53 4.41
C LYS A 253 -15.54 -0.09 4.65
N PHE A 254 -16.32 0.59 5.49
CA PHE A 254 -15.91 1.89 5.98
C PHE A 254 -16.42 2.15 7.40
N ASN A 255 -15.76 3.06 8.09
CA ASN A 255 -16.25 3.69 9.31
C ASN A 255 -15.93 5.18 9.28
N VAL A 256 -16.56 5.94 10.17
CA VAL A 256 -16.40 7.40 10.25
C VAL A 256 -15.88 7.76 11.63
N TYR A 257 -14.85 8.59 11.68
CA TYR A 257 -14.29 9.15 12.92
C TYR A 257 -14.67 10.62 13.04
N ASN A 258 -15.24 11.01 14.18
CA ASN A 258 -15.59 12.39 14.44
C ASN A 258 -14.44 13.15 15.13
N ALA A 259 -13.64 13.86 14.34
CA ALA A 259 -12.64 14.83 14.81
C ALA A 259 -13.17 16.28 14.79
N LEU A 260 -14.49 16.47 14.64
CA LEU A 260 -15.11 17.80 14.62
C LEU A 260 -15.42 18.25 16.05
N GLY A 261 -14.42 18.88 16.68
CA GLY A 261 -14.51 19.42 18.02
C GLY A 261 -15.52 20.56 18.18
N LEU A 262 -15.75 20.95 19.44
CA LEU A 262 -16.52 22.16 19.76
C LEU A 262 -15.75 23.40 19.28
N HIS A 263 -16.40 24.27 18.52
CA HIS A 263 -15.79 25.49 18.00
C HIS A 263 -16.71 26.70 18.19
N GLU A 264 -16.16 27.88 18.53
CA GLU A 264 -16.98 29.07 18.78
C GLU A 264 -17.67 29.61 17.51
N LEU A 265 -17.06 29.41 16.35
CA LEU A 265 -17.64 29.72 15.04
C LEU A 265 -18.67 28.68 14.56
N LEU A 266 -18.79 27.55 15.26
CA LEU A 266 -19.77 26.51 14.96
C LEU A 266 -20.63 26.21 16.20
N PRO A 267 -21.36 27.22 16.74
CA PRO A 267 -22.05 27.13 18.03
C PRO A 267 -23.22 26.13 18.04
N GLU A 268 -23.63 25.68 16.86
CA GLU A 268 -24.65 24.65 16.69
C GLU A 268 -24.08 23.26 16.97
N ASN A 269 -22.78 23.01 16.73
CA ASN A 269 -22.17 21.72 17.03
C ASN A 269 -21.95 21.56 18.54
N CYS A 270 -22.61 20.56 19.13
CA CYS A 270 -22.43 20.17 20.52
C CYS A 270 -21.34 19.09 20.72
N GLY A 271 -20.50 18.85 19.72
CA GLY A 271 -19.48 17.81 19.72
C GLY A 271 -20.06 16.42 19.48
N VAL A 272 -21.26 16.34 18.90
CA VAL A 272 -21.97 15.09 18.59
C VAL A 272 -22.68 15.26 17.24
N LEU A 273 -22.41 14.35 16.30
CA LEU A 273 -22.89 14.43 14.92
C LEU A 273 -23.87 13.31 14.57
N ASP A 274 -24.91 13.70 13.84
CA ASP A 274 -25.62 12.77 12.97
C ASP A 274 -25.04 12.91 11.55
N ILE A 275 -24.79 11.79 10.88
CA ILE A 275 -24.15 11.74 9.57
C ILE A 275 -24.99 10.87 8.64
N ASP A 276 -25.47 11.49 7.55
CA ASP A 276 -26.09 10.77 6.45
C ASP A 276 -25.01 10.46 5.41
N VAL A 277 -24.73 9.18 5.18
CA VAL A 277 -23.87 8.73 4.09
C VAL A 277 -24.76 8.13 3.01
N HIS A 278 -24.68 8.63 1.79
CA HIS A 278 -25.52 8.14 0.71
C HIS A 278 -24.77 7.99 -0.61
N SER A 279 -25.13 6.95 -1.35
CA SER A 279 -24.83 6.78 -2.77
C SER A 279 -26.15 6.77 -3.55
N LEU A 280 -26.12 6.48 -4.86
CA LEU A 280 -27.29 6.55 -5.73
C LEU A 280 -28.48 5.72 -5.23
N ASN A 281 -28.23 4.56 -4.61
CA ASN A 281 -29.26 3.60 -4.21
C ASN A 281 -29.16 3.14 -2.75
N ILE A 282 -28.16 3.60 -2.00
CA ILE A 282 -27.86 3.13 -0.65
C ILE A 282 -27.69 4.34 0.27
N GLN A 283 -28.19 4.21 1.50
CA GLN A 283 -28.04 5.21 2.55
C GLN A 283 -27.67 4.51 3.86
N PHE A 284 -26.74 5.11 4.60
CA PHE A 284 -26.35 4.75 5.95
C PHE A 284 -26.56 5.96 6.85
N ASP A 285 -27.12 5.73 8.04
CA ASP A 285 -27.36 6.77 9.03
C ASP A 285 -26.49 6.48 10.26
N ILE A 286 -25.53 7.35 10.54
CA ILE A 286 -24.71 7.31 11.75
C ILE A 286 -25.30 8.33 12.71
N ASN A 287 -25.78 7.88 13.86
CA ASN A 287 -26.47 8.74 14.81
C ASN A 287 -25.65 8.94 16.08
N GLU A 288 -25.69 10.14 16.63
CA GLU A 288 -25.07 10.50 17.91
C GLU A 288 -23.55 10.20 18.00
N LEU A 289 -22.79 10.36 16.91
CA LEU A 289 -21.34 10.12 16.89
C LEU A 289 -20.60 11.22 17.66
N ALA A 290 -20.10 10.93 18.85
CA ALA A 290 -19.44 11.93 19.69
C ALA A 290 -18.02 12.27 19.20
N PHE A 291 -17.53 13.45 19.55
CA PHE A 291 -16.15 13.86 19.29
C PHE A 291 -15.17 12.86 19.88
N GLY A 292 -14.17 12.49 19.09
CA GLY A 292 -13.16 11.50 19.44
C GLY A 292 -13.61 10.04 19.28
N GLU A 293 -14.82 9.78 18.78
CA GLU A 293 -15.36 8.43 18.60
C GLU A 293 -15.32 7.98 17.13
N LEU A 294 -15.11 6.67 16.98
CA LEU A 294 -15.24 5.93 15.73
C LEU A 294 -16.62 5.28 15.66
N SER A 295 -17.29 5.38 14.52
CA SER A 295 -18.56 4.69 14.28
C SER A 295 -18.39 3.17 14.28
N GLU A 296 -19.51 2.45 14.25
CA GLU A 296 -19.46 1.05 13.80
C GLU A 296 -18.95 0.95 12.36
N GLN A 297 -18.49 -0.24 11.98
CA GLN A 297 -18.07 -0.53 10.62
C GLN A 297 -19.29 -0.89 9.77
N PHE A 298 -19.41 -0.23 8.62
CA PHE A 298 -20.43 -0.47 7.62
C PHE A 298 -19.85 -1.31 6.48
N ILE A 299 -20.67 -2.22 5.96
CA ILE A 299 -20.42 -2.93 4.72
C ILE A 299 -21.18 -2.18 3.62
N ALA A 300 -20.49 -1.87 2.52
CA ALA A 300 -21.04 -1.13 1.41
C ALA A 300 -20.69 -1.80 0.07
N GLU A 301 -21.16 -1.20 -1.02
CA GLU A 301 -20.78 -1.57 -2.39
C GLU A 301 -19.67 -0.63 -2.88
N GLU A 302 -18.88 -1.05 -3.86
CA GLU A 302 -17.96 -0.16 -4.57
C GLU A 302 -18.70 1.08 -5.11
N GLY A 303 -18.09 2.25 -4.98
CA GLY A 303 -18.57 3.47 -5.61
C GLY A 303 -18.33 4.75 -4.83
N ASP A 304 -19.00 5.81 -5.28
CA ASP A 304 -18.92 7.15 -4.73
C ASP A 304 -20.01 7.38 -3.68
N TYR A 305 -19.61 7.95 -2.54
CA TYR A 305 -20.46 8.21 -1.39
C TYR A 305 -20.37 9.68 -0.99
N THR A 306 -21.53 10.28 -0.71
CA THR A 306 -21.65 11.64 -0.21
C THR A 306 -21.98 11.64 1.28
N LEU A 307 -21.25 12.42 2.08
CA LEU A 307 -21.56 12.66 3.49
C LEU A 307 -22.23 14.03 3.68
N ASN A 308 -23.26 14.03 4.52
CA ASN A 308 -23.87 15.23 5.07
C ASN A 308 -23.85 15.16 6.60
N PHE A 309 -23.55 16.26 7.25
CA PHE A 309 -23.37 16.33 8.70
C PHE A 309 -24.46 17.21 9.31
N TYR A 310 -24.99 16.78 10.45
CA TYR A 310 -26.04 17.49 11.18
C TYR A 310 -25.69 17.56 12.66
N ASP A 311 -26.07 18.66 13.29
CA ASP A 311 -26.06 18.73 14.75
C ASP A 311 -27.17 17.85 15.31
N THR A 312 -26.79 16.92 16.18
CA THR A 312 -27.70 15.93 16.78
C THR A 312 -28.82 16.58 17.60
N ALA A 313 -28.53 17.69 18.29
CA ALA A 313 -29.49 18.29 19.23
C ALA A 313 -30.60 19.09 18.53
N THR A 314 -30.26 19.76 17.43
CA THR A 314 -31.16 20.66 16.70
C THR A 314 -31.67 20.06 15.39
N GLY A 315 -30.98 19.05 14.84
CA GLY A 315 -31.22 18.50 13.51
C GLY A 315 -30.84 19.48 12.38
N THR A 316 -30.02 20.50 12.69
CA THR A 316 -29.60 21.49 11.71
C THR A 316 -28.40 20.96 10.92
N MET A 317 -28.42 21.14 9.61
CA MET A 317 -27.30 20.74 8.75
C MET A 317 -26.09 21.63 9.03
N ILE A 318 -24.97 21.01 9.35
CA ILE A 318 -23.67 21.65 9.60
C ILE A 318 -22.95 21.87 8.28
N ASP A 319 -22.76 20.80 7.49
CA ASP A 319 -22.16 20.86 6.16
C ASP A 319 -22.65 19.68 5.29
N ASN A 320 -22.41 19.74 3.99
CA ASN A 320 -22.91 18.75 3.02
C ASN A 320 -22.01 18.63 1.79
N ASN A 321 -22.27 17.61 0.98
CA ASN A 321 -21.57 17.34 -0.30
C ASN A 321 -20.09 16.97 -0.15
N HIS A 322 -19.71 16.34 0.95
CA HIS A 322 -18.39 15.73 1.07
C HIS A 322 -18.35 14.42 0.31
N LEU A 323 -17.32 14.18 -0.49
CA LEU A 323 -17.18 12.98 -1.32
C LEU A 323 -16.06 12.09 -0.79
N PHE A 324 -16.32 10.79 -0.74
CA PHE A 324 -15.30 9.75 -0.72
C PHE A 324 -15.70 8.62 -1.64
N SER A 325 -14.71 7.85 -2.09
CA SER A 325 -14.93 6.69 -2.95
C SER A 325 -14.43 5.44 -2.22
N LEU A 326 -15.05 4.30 -2.52
CA LEU A 326 -14.61 2.98 -2.08
C LEU A 326 -14.44 2.13 -3.34
N GLU A 327 -13.26 1.55 -3.52
CA GLU A 327 -12.99 0.55 -4.57
C GLU A 327 -13.14 -0.85 -3.99
N ALA A 328 -13.36 -1.87 -4.83
CA ALA A 328 -13.56 -3.25 -4.41
C ALA A 328 -12.52 -3.71 -3.37
N ASP A 329 -13.00 -4.44 -2.36
CA ASP A 329 -12.19 -5.03 -1.29
C ASP A 329 -11.45 -4.01 -0.36
N GLN A 330 -11.74 -2.71 -0.47
CA GLN A 330 -11.17 -1.68 0.42
C GLN A 330 -11.85 -1.61 1.79
N ASN A 331 -11.05 -1.25 2.80
CA ASN A 331 -11.52 -0.85 4.12
C ASN A 331 -10.96 0.54 4.45
N ARG A 332 -11.83 1.52 4.73
CA ARG A 332 -11.43 2.92 4.95
C ARG A 332 -12.01 3.52 6.23
N THR A 333 -11.24 4.40 6.87
CA THR A 333 -11.76 5.34 7.88
C THR A 333 -11.90 6.73 7.27
N VAL A 334 -13.09 7.32 7.37
CA VAL A 334 -13.36 8.70 6.98
C VAL A 334 -13.33 9.58 8.24
N PHE A 335 -12.33 10.43 8.35
CA PHE A 335 -12.24 11.41 9.42
C PHE A 335 -12.96 12.69 9.03
N VAL A 336 -13.79 13.23 9.92
CA VAL A 336 -14.49 14.51 9.75
C VAL A 336 -13.88 15.52 10.70
N TYR A 337 -13.39 16.64 10.20
CA TYR A 337 -12.67 17.65 10.98
C TYR A 337 -12.99 19.06 10.48
N SER A 338 -12.61 20.10 11.23
CA SER A 338 -12.76 21.49 10.81
C SER A 338 -11.43 22.20 10.67
N ARG A 339 -11.42 23.26 9.87
CA ARG A 339 -10.33 24.24 9.79
C ARG A 339 -10.85 25.65 9.98
N GLU A 340 -10.16 26.42 10.82
CA GLU A 340 -10.42 27.86 10.95
C GLU A 340 -9.60 28.68 9.95
N TYR A 341 -10.24 29.71 9.41
CA TYR A 341 -9.62 30.68 8.51
C TYR A 341 -9.75 32.07 9.10
N GLU A 342 -8.61 32.74 9.27
CA GLU A 342 -8.56 34.12 9.70
C GLU A 342 -9.12 35.06 8.61
N GLY A 343 -10.08 35.90 8.99
CA GLY A 343 -10.58 36.99 8.18
C GLY A 343 -9.53 38.10 8.02
N ASP A 344 -9.56 38.81 6.90
CA ASP A 344 -8.76 40.04 6.74
C ASP A 344 -9.41 41.21 7.52
N PRO A 345 -8.82 41.63 8.65
CA PRO A 345 -9.40 42.71 9.46
C PRO A 345 -9.35 44.06 8.74
N ASP A 346 -8.48 44.23 7.73
CA ASP A 346 -8.41 45.44 6.92
C ASP A 346 -9.53 45.49 5.84
N LYS A 347 -10.24 44.37 5.62
CA LYS A 347 -11.35 44.26 4.65
C LYS A 347 -12.72 44.01 5.28
N ASP A 348 -12.85 44.11 6.60
CA ASP A 348 -14.06 43.74 7.35
C ASP A 348 -14.48 42.27 7.12
N GLU A 349 -13.53 41.38 6.81
CA GLU A 349 -13.75 39.94 6.70
C GLU A 349 -13.66 39.32 8.10
N GLN A 350 -14.65 38.50 8.48
CA GLN A 350 -14.66 37.79 9.77
C GLN A 350 -14.05 36.41 9.59
N ASP A 351 -13.53 35.85 10.69
CA ASP A 351 -13.07 34.47 10.73
C ASP A 351 -14.22 33.51 10.36
N TRP A 352 -13.89 32.43 9.67
CA TRP A 352 -14.86 31.41 9.28
C TRP A 352 -14.29 30.02 9.46
N LEU A 353 -15.18 29.05 9.65
CA LEU A 353 -14.85 27.64 9.81
C LEU A 353 -15.34 26.86 8.60
N GLU A 354 -14.52 25.96 8.08
CA GLU A 354 -14.92 25.00 7.04
C GLU A 354 -14.80 23.58 7.60
N VAL A 355 -15.78 22.73 7.28
CA VAL A 355 -15.70 21.29 7.57
C VAL A 355 -14.98 20.61 6.41
N HIS A 356 -14.18 19.61 6.74
CA HIS A 356 -13.44 18.80 5.79
C HIS A 356 -13.58 17.31 6.14
N SER A 357 -13.31 16.46 5.15
CA SER A 357 -13.24 15.01 5.33
C SER A 357 -11.94 14.47 4.78
N LEU A 358 -11.35 13.49 5.45
CA LEU A 358 -10.14 12.78 5.05
C LEU A 358 -10.43 11.29 5.09
N ALA A 359 -10.37 10.61 3.94
CA ALA A 359 -10.47 9.16 3.88
C ALA A 359 -9.05 8.55 3.91
N VAL A 360 -8.84 7.55 4.76
CA VAL A 360 -7.56 6.84 4.90
C VAL A 360 -7.82 5.34 4.80
N ASP A 361 -7.01 4.67 3.97
CA ASP A 361 -7.03 3.22 3.78
C ASP A 361 -6.50 2.46 4.99
N HIS A 362 -7.08 1.29 5.22
CA HIS A 362 -6.52 0.32 6.17
C HIS A 362 -5.47 -0.52 5.47
N SER A 363 -4.44 -0.89 6.23
CA SER A 363 -3.41 -1.82 5.81
C SER A 363 -3.97 -3.24 5.73
N GLN A 364 -3.61 -3.98 4.67
CA GLN A 364 -3.86 -5.43 4.58
C GLN A 364 -2.77 -6.27 5.27
N ARG A 365 -1.71 -5.63 5.78
CA ARG A 365 -0.57 -6.34 6.41
C ARG A 365 -0.98 -6.94 7.74
N GLN A 366 -0.42 -8.11 8.05
CA GLN A 366 -0.59 -8.81 9.32
C GLN A 366 0.77 -9.19 9.92
N SER A 367 1.80 -8.37 9.64
CA SER A 367 3.18 -8.60 10.08
C SER A 367 3.25 -8.76 11.60
N ILE A 368 4.07 -9.71 12.04
CA ILE A 368 4.31 -9.99 13.46
C ILE A 368 5.61 -9.38 13.99
N TYR A 369 6.38 -8.70 13.15
CA TYR A 369 7.66 -8.08 13.53
C TYR A 369 7.60 -6.55 13.53
N ASP A 370 6.71 -6.00 12.70
CA ASP A 370 6.51 -4.58 12.53
C ASP A 370 5.05 -4.26 12.22
N HIS A 371 4.65 -3.03 12.54
CA HIS A 371 3.29 -2.56 12.42
C HIS A 371 3.27 -1.19 11.76
N LYS A 372 2.43 -1.05 10.75
CA LYS A 372 2.09 0.20 10.12
C LYS A 372 1.24 1.07 11.05
N MET A 373 1.73 2.28 11.28
CA MET A 373 1.03 3.34 11.98
C MET A 373 0.63 4.44 11.00
N ALA A 374 -0.67 4.62 10.78
CA ALA A 374 -1.23 5.73 10.02
C ALA A 374 -1.39 6.94 10.93
N THR A 375 -0.47 7.90 10.83
CA THR A 375 -0.49 9.13 11.62
C THR A 375 -1.37 10.19 10.97
N VAL A 376 -2.19 10.90 11.74
CA VAL A 376 -3.15 11.91 11.24
C VAL A 376 -3.09 13.18 12.09
N ASN A 377 -2.94 14.34 11.44
CA ASN A 377 -2.82 15.62 12.16
C ASN A 377 -4.06 16.52 11.95
N PHE A 378 -4.78 16.83 13.03
CA PHE A 378 -5.89 17.77 13.05
C PHE A 378 -5.60 19.06 13.86
N VAL A 379 -4.32 19.37 14.09
CA VAL A 379 -3.88 20.65 14.66
C VAL A 379 -3.50 21.61 13.55
N ASP A 380 -4.21 22.73 13.41
CA ASP A 380 -4.01 23.71 12.34
C ASP A 380 -3.17 24.94 12.78
N GLU A 381 -2.90 25.10 14.08
CA GLU A 381 -2.01 26.14 14.63
C GLU A 381 -0.58 26.07 14.05
N TYR A 382 -0.13 24.87 13.64
CA TYR A 382 1.21 24.61 13.15
C TYR A 382 1.22 24.11 11.70
N SER A 383 2.31 24.40 10.97
CA SER A 383 2.46 23.93 9.58
C SER A 383 2.44 22.41 9.45
N TYR A 384 3.03 21.72 10.44
CA TYR A 384 3.04 20.28 10.58
C TYR A 384 3.25 19.90 12.04
N VAL A 385 2.83 18.69 12.39
CA VAL A 385 3.20 18.02 13.64
C VAL A 385 4.15 16.87 13.30
N THR A 386 5.25 16.75 14.04
CA THR A 386 6.16 15.61 13.94
C THR A 386 5.90 14.65 15.08
N TYR A 387 5.56 13.41 14.74
CA TYR A 387 5.49 12.30 15.69
C TYR A 387 6.87 11.67 15.78
N TYR A 388 7.42 11.62 17.00
CA TYR A 388 8.67 10.95 17.31
C TYR A 388 8.36 9.69 18.11
N PHE A 389 8.74 8.53 17.59
CA PHE A 389 8.55 7.23 18.24
C PHE A 389 9.87 6.86 18.93
N VAL A 390 10.00 7.25 20.19
CA VAL A 390 11.28 7.19 20.91
C VAL A 390 11.43 5.85 21.63
N LEU A 391 12.47 5.10 21.28
CA LEU A 391 12.83 3.85 21.96
C LEU A 391 13.47 4.13 23.35
N PRO A 392 13.54 3.15 24.27
CA PRO A 392 14.01 3.37 25.65
C PRO A 392 15.42 3.97 25.82
N ASN A 393 16.28 3.90 24.80
CA ASN A 393 17.64 4.44 24.82
C ASN A 393 17.84 5.63 23.87
N GLU A 394 16.76 6.18 23.32
CA GLU A 394 16.79 7.32 22.41
C GLU A 394 16.30 8.60 23.10
N THR A 395 16.58 9.74 22.48
CA THR A 395 15.90 11.01 22.74
C THR A 395 15.12 11.42 21.49
N ILE A 396 14.27 12.44 21.58
CA ILE A 396 13.59 13.03 20.40
C ILE A 396 14.60 13.35 19.29
N ASP A 397 15.75 13.96 19.64
CA ASP A 397 16.80 14.31 18.69
C ASP A 397 17.50 13.12 18.01
N THR A 398 17.46 11.94 18.63
CA THR A 398 18.11 10.72 18.13
C THR A 398 17.12 9.63 17.76
N ALA A 399 15.82 9.94 17.71
CA ALA A 399 14.79 8.96 17.44
C ALA A 399 14.97 8.42 16.02
N SER A 400 15.08 7.10 15.90
CA SER A 400 15.25 6.44 14.59
C SER A 400 13.98 6.53 13.73
N TYR A 401 12.82 6.64 14.39
CA TYR A 401 11.51 6.68 13.74
C TYR A 401 10.81 8.01 14.02
N SER A 402 10.50 8.74 12.95
CA SER A 402 9.67 9.94 13.03
C SER A 402 8.94 10.21 11.73
N VAL A 403 7.81 10.89 11.82
CA VAL A 403 7.02 11.30 10.65
C VAL A 403 6.39 12.67 10.88
N SER A 404 6.55 13.57 9.92
CA SER A 404 5.96 14.92 9.96
C SER A 404 4.71 14.97 9.07
N VAL A 405 3.57 15.34 9.66
CA VAL A 405 2.25 15.30 9.03
C VAL A 405 1.67 16.72 8.98
N ASN A 406 1.24 17.15 7.80
CA ASN A 406 0.57 18.44 7.65
C ASN A 406 -0.86 18.33 8.20
N PHE A 407 -1.44 19.46 8.58
CA PHE A 407 -2.86 19.52 8.94
C PHE A 407 -3.75 18.90 7.84
N GLY A 408 -4.76 18.12 8.26
CA GLY A 408 -5.75 17.52 7.37
C GLY A 408 -5.19 16.44 6.44
N SER A 409 -4.06 15.83 6.81
CA SER A 409 -3.41 14.77 6.04
C SER A 409 -3.03 13.58 6.91
N SER A 410 -2.74 12.45 6.25
CA SER A 410 -2.18 11.26 6.90
C SER A 410 -0.83 10.89 6.31
N LYS A 411 0.03 10.29 7.13
CA LYS A 411 1.24 9.59 6.68
C LYS A 411 1.46 8.31 7.45
N GLU A 412 2.01 7.33 6.76
CA GLU A 412 2.34 6.03 7.34
C GLU A 412 3.78 5.99 7.81
N VAL A 413 4.02 5.23 8.86
CA VAL A 413 5.35 4.82 9.32
C VAL A 413 5.30 3.36 9.75
N LEU A 414 6.33 2.61 9.42
CA LEU A 414 6.47 1.21 9.84
C LEU A 414 7.29 1.17 11.13
N LEU A 415 6.71 0.56 12.17
CA LEU A 415 7.30 0.52 13.51
C LEU A 415 7.51 -0.93 13.94
N PRO A 416 8.75 -1.34 14.23
CA PRO A 416 9.02 -2.68 14.74
C PRO A 416 8.45 -2.91 16.14
N ASN A 417 8.46 -4.17 16.57
CA ASN A 417 8.09 -4.54 17.94
C ASN A 417 8.99 -3.88 18.98
N ALA A 418 8.44 -2.95 19.75
CA ALA A 418 9.12 -2.30 20.86
C ALA A 418 8.14 -1.60 21.81
N GLU A 419 8.67 -1.11 22.92
CA GLU A 419 8.01 -0.11 23.75
C GLU A 419 8.41 1.29 23.27
N TYR A 420 7.43 2.09 22.90
CA TYR A 420 7.61 3.45 22.40
C TYR A 420 7.07 4.46 23.40
N LEU A 421 7.84 5.53 23.60
CA LEU A 421 7.33 6.80 24.12
C LEU A 421 7.15 7.74 22.93
N ILE A 422 5.89 8.01 22.59
CA ILE A 422 5.54 8.76 21.39
C ILE A 422 5.29 10.22 21.76
N TYR A 423 5.99 11.13 21.08
CA TYR A 423 5.82 12.57 21.26
C TYR A 423 5.25 13.18 19.99
N ALA A 424 4.22 14.01 20.12
CA ALA A 424 3.84 14.94 19.06
C ALA A 424 4.51 16.28 19.34
N VAL A 425 5.24 16.77 18.36
CA VAL A 425 6.06 17.98 18.49
C VAL A 425 5.75 18.92 17.35
N ALA A 426 5.44 20.17 17.70
CA ALA A 426 5.37 21.27 16.75
C ALA A 426 6.64 22.13 16.81
N GLU A 427 6.90 22.87 15.74
CA GLU A 427 7.98 23.85 15.69
C GLU A 427 7.41 25.27 15.53
N GLU A 428 7.74 26.15 16.49
CA GLU A 428 7.35 27.55 16.47
C GLU A 428 8.59 28.42 16.74
N TYR A 429 8.88 29.40 15.87
CA TYR A 429 10.05 30.29 16.00
C TYR A 429 11.41 29.59 16.26
N ASN A 430 11.64 28.43 15.62
CA ASN A 430 12.80 27.53 15.85
C ASN A 430 12.88 26.94 17.28
N THR A 431 11.74 26.83 17.96
CA THR A 431 11.60 26.12 19.23
C THR A 431 10.66 24.94 19.07
N GLN A 432 11.04 23.80 19.64
CA GLN A 432 10.20 22.61 19.66
C GLN A 432 9.26 22.66 20.86
N LEU A 433 7.98 22.47 20.60
CA LEU A 433 6.92 22.38 21.60
C LEU A 433 6.35 20.96 21.59
N ILE A 434 6.37 20.30 22.74
CA ILE A 434 5.66 19.02 22.91
C ILE A 434 4.18 19.33 23.08
N LEU A 435 3.36 18.81 22.17
CA LEU A 435 1.90 18.96 22.19
C LEU A 435 1.26 17.90 23.09
N ASP A 436 1.67 16.64 22.94
CA ASP A 436 1.24 15.55 23.83
C ASP A 436 2.25 14.39 23.83
N THR A 437 2.10 13.45 24.76
CA THR A 437 2.96 12.27 24.90
C THR A 437 2.16 11.06 25.37
N ILE A 438 2.34 9.93 24.68
CA ILE A 438 1.72 8.65 25.04
C ILE A 438 2.75 7.52 25.04
N GLU A 439 2.45 6.44 25.76
CA GLU A 439 3.20 5.18 25.71
C GLU A 439 2.43 4.16 24.86
N LEU A 440 3.13 3.43 23.99
CA LEU A 440 2.57 2.36 23.17
C LEU A 440 3.53 1.18 23.13
N THR A 441 3.01 -0.04 23.31
CA THR A 441 3.78 -1.28 23.14
C THR A 441 3.30 -1.99 21.88
N LEU A 442 4.24 -2.33 21.00
CA LEU A 442 4.01 -3.14 19.82
C LEU A 442 4.68 -4.51 19.99
N ASP A 443 3.94 -5.58 19.75
CA ASP A 443 4.40 -6.96 19.80
C ASP A 443 3.72 -7.81 18.71
N GLU A 444 4.07 -9.09 18.60
CA GLU A 444 3.55 -10.03 17.60
C GLU A 444 2.01 -10.14 17.51
N ASN A 445 1.27 -9.65 18.52
CA ASN A 445 -0.19 -9.65 18.56
C ASN A 445 -0.80 -8.27 18.28
N SER A 446 0.02 -7.24 18.06
CA SER A 446 -0.44 -5.93 17.64
C SER A 446 -0.98 -5.97 16.22
N GLY A 447 -1.99 -5.14 15.96
CA GLY A 447 -2.46 -4.87 14.61
C GLY A 447 -1.85 -3.58 14.06
N GLU A 448 -2.44 -3.11 12.98
CA GLU A 448 -2.13 -1.82 12.37
C GLU A 448 -2.99 -0.75 13.06
N TYR A 449 -2.43 0.44 13.27
CA TYR A 449 -3.07 1.47 14.10
C TYR A 449 -3.22 2.79 13.34
N PHE A 450 -4.24 3.56 13.74
CA PHE A 450 -4.26 5.01 13.57
C PHE A 450 -3.66 5.68 14.80
N LEU A 451 -2.90 6.75 14.58
CA LEU A 451 -2.42 7.66 15.63
C LEU A 451 -2.76 9.09 15.23
N LEU A 452 -3.57 9.75 16.02
CA LEU A 452 -4.04 11.09 15.69
C LEU A 452 -3.70 12.10 16.78
N ILE A 453 -3.61 13.37 16.39
CA ILE A 453 -3.56 14.49 17.34
C ILE A 453 -4.62 15.53 17.02
N GLU A 454 -5.28 15.99 18.08
CA GLU A 454 -6.41 16.92 18.03
C GLU A 454 -6.26 18.02 19.08
N GLU A 455 -6.91 19.15 18.82
CA GLU A 455 -7.08 20.23 19.79
C GLU A 455 -8.10 19.86 20.85
N THR A 456 -7.71 20.00 22.10
CA THR A 456 -8.51 19.68 23.28
C THR A 456 -8.26 20.73 24.37
N PRO A 457 -9.00 21.84 24.35
CA PRO A 457 -8.72 23.02 25.20
C PRO A 457 -8.73 22.75 26.72
N ASP A 458 -9.34 21.65 27.16
CA ASP A 458 -9.42 21.26 28.56
C ASP A 458 -8.15 20.54 29.09
N THR A 459 -7.19 20.21 28.21
CA THR A 459 -5.91 19.61 28.59
C THR A 459 -4.87 20.67 28.96
N SER A 460 -3.77 20.24 29.60
CA SER A 460 -2.71 21.18 30.03
C SER A 460 -1.92 21.80 28.88
N SER A 461 -1.78 21.07 27.77
CA SER A 461 -1.11 21.54 26.55
C SER A 461 -2.09 22.13 25.55
N GLY A 462 -3.39 21.80 25.65
CA GLY A 462 -4.40 22.13 24.65
C GLY A 462 -4.52 21.09 23.55
N PHE A 463 -3.81 19.97 23.63
CA PHE A 463 -3.78 18.92 22.60
C PHE A 463 -3.85 17.52 23.23
N THR A 464 -4.45 16.58 22.49
CA THR A 464 -4.53 15.17 22.89
C THR A 464 -4.14 14.30 21.71
N MET A 465 -3.31 13.30 21.99
CA MET A 465 -2.99 12.22 21.07
C MET A 465 -3.79 10.98 21.45
N SER A 466 -4.38 10.33 20.46
CA SER A 466 -5.08 9.06 20.65
C SER A 466 -4.68 8.05 19.58
N HIS A 467 -4.85 6.77 19.88
CA HIS A 467 -4.62 5.68 18.94
C HIS A 467 -5.72 4.65 19.04
N PHE A 468 -6.02 4.00 17.92
CA PHE A 468 -6.94 2.87 17.83
C PHE A 468 -6.55 1.97 16.67
N LEU A 469 -6.96 0.71 16.72
CA LEU A 469 -6.71 -0.25 15.62
C LEU A 469 -7.42 0.23 14.36
N GLN A 470 -6.78 0.03 13.20
CA GLN A 470 -7.41 0.22 11.91
C GLN A 470 -8.63 -0.70 11.80
#